data_AF-A0A3D2FZE7-F1
#
_entry.id   AF-A0A3D2FZE7-F1
#
_cell.length_a   1.000
_cell.length_b   1.000
_cell.length_c   1.000
_cell.angle_alpha   90.00
_cell.angle_beta   90.00
_cell.angle_gamma   90.00
#
_symmetry.space_group_name_H-M   'P 1'
#
loop_
_entity.id
_entity.type
_entity.pdbx_description
1 polymer ?
#
loop_
_entity_poly.entity_id
_entity_poly.type
_entity_poly.pdbx_seq_one_letter_code
_entity_poly.pdbx_strand_id
1 'polypeptide(L)'
;MTEEKRPVSKAQQRSVNKYVKENYDRINVTFSKGRKDVIKAFADAQGESVNGFINRAVNAAMSGEQAAGGHAPTPLVTPERFAKISEHIKRTGETPEEFVDRAIEDTMARDVVSLKIGINPAGK
;
A
#
# COMPACT_ATOMS: atom_id res chain seq x y z
N MET A 1 -33.32 8.18 -19.25
CA MET A 1 -34.06 7.52 -18.15
C MET A 1 -33.57 8.12 -16.85
N THR A 2 -34.30 9.10 -16.32
CA THR A 2 -33.96 9.77 -15.06
C THR A 2 -34.37 8.88 -13.89
N GLU A 3 -33.39 8.30 -13.21
CA GLU A 3 -33.63 7.49 -12.02
C GLU A 3 -34.06 8.40 -10.87
N GLU A 4 -35.36 8.42 -10.61
CA GLU A 4 -35.96 9.15 -9.49
C GLU A 4 -35.47 8.52 -8.19
N LYS A 5 -34.50 9.20 -7.53
CA LYS A 5 -33.94 8.79 -6.24
C LYS A 5 -35.02 8.90 -5.16
N ARG A 6 -35.78 7.83 -4.95
CA ARG A 6 -36.81 7.76 -3.90
C ARG A 6 -36.17 8.06 -2.54
N PRO A 7 -36.67 9.07 -1.80
CA PRO A 7 -36.10 9.44 -0.51
C PRO A 7 -36.29 8.28 0.49
N VAL A 8 -35.18 7.83 1.08
CA VAL A 8 -35.20 6.77 2.10
C VAL A 8 -36.03 7.24 3.29
N SER A 9 -37.10 6.50 3.62
CA SER A 9 -38.00 6.89 4.69
C SER A 9 -37.30 6.87 6.06
N LYS A 10 -37.75 7.71 7.00
CA LYS A 10 -37.21 7.73 8.37
C LYS A 10 -37.30 6.36 9.06
N ALA A 11 -38.30 5.55 8.72
CA ALA A 11 -38.45 4.18 9.22
C ALA A 11 -37.34 3.26 8.69
N GLN A 12 -37.05 3.32 7.39
CA GLN A 12 -35.95 2.55 6.78
C GLN A 12 -34.59 2.96 7.35
N GLN A 13 -34.33 4.26 7.53
CA GLN A 13 -33.09 4.74 8.15
C GLN A 13 -32.92 4.21 9.58
N ARG A 14 -33.99 4.20 10.39
CA ARG A 14 -33.97 3.64 11.75
C ARG A 14 -33.67 2.14 11.75
N SER A 15 -34.28 1.37 10.85
CA SER A 15 -34.03 -0.08 10.74
C SER A 15 -32.59 -0.37 10.33
N VAL A 16 -32.04 0.37 9.36
CA VAL A 16 -30.63 0.23 8.95
C VAL A 16 -29.69 0.60 10.10
N ASN A 17 -29.94 1.71 10.78
CA ASN A 17 -29.11 2.12 11.91
C ASN A 17 -29.15 1.09 13.05
N LYS A 18 -30.32 0.52 13.34
CA LYS A 18 -30.47 -0.57 14.32
C LYS A 18 -29.66 -1.79 13.90
N TYR A 19 -29.82 -2.26 12.67
CA TYR A 19 -29.08 -3.40 12.15
C TYR A 19 -27.57 -3.17 12.24
N VAL A 20 -27.07 -2.01 11.79
CA VAL A 20 -25.62 -1.79 11.82
C VAL A 20 -25.08 -1.71 13.25
N LYS A 21 -25.83 -1.10 14.18
CA LYS A 21 -25.45 -1.06 15.59
C LYS A 21 -25.38 -2.44 16.23
N GLU A 22 -26.29 -3.34 15.87
CA GLU A 22 -26.37 -4.69 16.45
C GLU A 22 -25.35 -5.66 15.82
N ASN A 23 -24.93 -5.44 14.56
CA ASN A 23 -24.17 -6.44 13.81
C ASN A 23 -22.72 -6.01 13.49
N TYR A 24 -22.34 -4.74 13.70
CA TYR A 24 -21.01 -4.25 13.36
C TYR A 24 -20.44 -3.32 14.43
N ASP A 25 -19.19 -3.57 14.79
CA ASP A 25 -18.37 -2.60 15.51
C ASP A 25 -17.78 -1.58 14.54
N ARG A 26 -18.03 -0.28 14.79
CA ARG A 26 -17.49 0.81 13.98
C ARG A 26 -16.29 1.44 14.67
N ILE A 27 -15.15 1.41 14.00
CA ILE A 27 -13.91 2.04 14.49
C ILE A 27 -13.58 3.24 13.60
N ASN A 28 -13.45 4.41 14.21
CA ASN A 28 -12.93 5.60 13.53
C ASN A 28 -11.41 5.60 13.61
N VAL A 29 -10.74 5.55 12.45
CA VAL A 29 -9.28 5.58 12.37
C VAL A 29 -8.84 6.92 11.78
N THR A 30 -7.88 7.56 12.45
CA THR A 30 -7.31 8.84 12.00
C THR A 30 -5.91 8.59 11.45
N PHE A 31 -5.65 9.08 10.24
CA PHE A 31 -4.35 9.05 9.61
C PHE A 31 -3.87 10.48 9.33
N SER A 32 -2.57 10.67 9.15
CA SER A 32 -2.03 11.93 8.63
C SER A 32 -2.59 12.23 7.23
N LYS A 33 -2.66 13.52 6.88
CA LYS A 33 -3.11 13.94 5.54
C LYS A 33 -2.27 13.27 4.45
N GLY A 34 -2.92 12.87 3.35
CA GLY A 34 -2.31 12.16 2.22
C GLY A 34 -2.16 10.64 2.40
N ARG A 35 -2.17 10.12 3.63
CA ARG A 35 -1.99 8.68 3.86
C ARG A 35 -3.16 7.83 3.37
N LYS A 36 -4.37 8.40 3.36
CA LYS A 36 -5.56 7.74 2.80
C LYS A 36 -5.39 7.43 1.31
N ASP A 37 -4.78 8.33 0.54
CA ASP A 37 -4.60 8.16 -0.89
C ASP A 37 -3.58 7.07 -1.20
N VAL A 38 -2.52 6.98 -0.38
CA VAL A 38 -1.54 5.89 -0.45
C VAL A 38 -2.20 4.54 -0.16
N ILE A 39 -3.03 4.45 0.88
CA ILE A 39 -3.77 3.22 1.21
C ILE A 39 -4.70 2.83 0.07
N LYS A 40 -5.37 3.82 -0.54
CA LYS A 40 -6.27 3.59 -1.66
C LYS A 40 -5.53 3.05 -2.88
N ALA A 41 -4.42 3.69 -3.28
CA ALA A 41 -3.62 3.23 -4.40
C ALA A 41 -3.10 1.79 -4.20
N PHE A 42 -2.68 1.45 -2.97
CA PHE A 42 -2.24 0.10 -2.64
C PHE A 42 -3.37 -0.93 -2.75
N ALA A 43 -4.54 -0.61 -2.21
CA ALA A 43 -5.72 -1.48 -2.29
C ALA A 43 -6.16 -1.66 -3.75
N ASP A 44 -6.24 -0.57 -4.53
CA ASP A 44 -6.61 -0.60 -5.95
C ASP A 44 -5.63 -1.46 -6.77
N ALA A 45 -4.32 -1.38 -6.48
CA ALA A 45 -3.31 -2.20 -7.14
C ALA A 45 -3.43 -3.71 -6.83
N GLN A 46 -4.02 -4.07 -5.69
CA GLN A 46 -4.33 -5.46 -5.34
C GLN A 46 -5.75 -5.88 -5.76
N GLY A 47 -6.50 -5.01 -6.42
CA GLY A 47 -7.89 -5.25 -6.81
C GLY A 47 -8.85 -5.36 -5.61
N GLU A 48 -8.48 -4.80 -4.46
CA GLU A 48 -9.29 -4.83 -3.23
C GLU A 48 -9.79 -3.43 -2.85
N SER A 49 -10.89 -3.37 -2.09
CA SER A 49 -11.34 -2.09 -1.52
C SER A 49 -10.47 -1.69 -0.32
N VAL A 50 -10.39 -0.38 -0.02
CA VAL A 50 -9.70 0.12 1.19
C VAL A 50 -10.19 -0.58 2.46
N ASN A 51 -11.50 -0.82 2.58
CA ASN A 51 -12.07 -1.52 3.74
C ASN A 51 -11.65 -3.00 3.78
N GLY A 52 -11.63 -3.66 2.62
CA GLY A 52 -11.14 -5.03 2.47
C GLY A 52 -9.67 -5.16 2.87
N PHE A 53 -8.83 -4.24 2.39
CA PHE A 53 -7.42 -4.16 2.75
C PHE A 53 -7.22 -4.01 4.26
N ILE A 54 -7.94 -3.07 4.90
CA ILE A 54 -7.82 -2.84 6.34
C ILE A 54 -8.23 -4.08 7.13
N ASN A 55 -9.35 -4.72 6.79
CA ASN A 55 -9.79 -5.95 7.45
C ASN A 55 -8.77 -7.08 7.28
N ARG A 56 -8.22 -7.25 6.07
CA ARG A 56 -7.18 -8.25 5.79
C ARG A 56 -5.91 -7.99 6.60
N ALA A 57 -5.46 -6.73 6.67
CA ALA A 57 -4.28 -6.34 7.43
C ALA A 57 -4.46 -6.59 8.94
N VAL A 58 -5.64 -6.27 9.49
CA VAL A 58 -5.98 -6.54 10.90
C VAL A 58 -6.01 -8.04 11.17
N ASN A 59 -6.67 -8.83 10.32
CA ASN A 59 -6.73 -10.28 10.49
C ASN A 59 -5.34 -10.92 10.42
N ALA A 60 -4.51 -10.54 9.45
CA ALA A 60 -3.14 -11.03 9.33
C ALA A 60 -2.28 -10.69 10.57
N ALA A 61 -2.44 -9.48 11.11
CA ALA A 61 -1.75 -9.08 12.33
C ALA A 61 -2.23 -9.85 13.58
N MET A 62 -3.53 -10.14 13.68
CA MET A 62 -4.12 -10.86 14.81
C MET A 62 -3.83 -12.37 14.78
N SER A 63 -3.81 -12.98 13.60
CA SER A 63 -3.58 -14.42 13.46
C SER A 63 -2.13 -14.84 13.66
N GLY A 64 -1.18 -13.91 13.77
CA GLY A 64 0.26 -14.20 13.84
C GLY A 64 0.85 -14.80 12.56
N GLU A 65 -0.01 -15.17 11.61
CA GLU A 65 0.33 -15.58 10.26
C GLU A 65 0.65 -14.33 9.45
N GLN A 66 1.93 -13.94 9.44
CA GLN A 66 2.48 -13.29 8.25
C GLN A 66 2.12 -14.20 7.09
N ALA A 67 1.13 -13.81 6.29
CA ALA A 67 0.50 -14.60 5.23
C ALA A 67 1.49 -15.63 4.66
N ALA A 68 1.34 -16.87 5.11
CA ALA A 68 2.11 -18.01 4.65
C ALA A 68 1.60 -18.42 3.26
N GLY A 69 1.76 -17.52 2.29
CA GLY A 69 2.02 -17.92 0.91
C GLY A 69 3.50 -18.22 0.83
N GLY A 70 3.87 -19.43 0.37
CA GLY A 70 5.26 -19.86 0.23
C GLY A 70 6.11 -18.76 -0.42
N HIS A 71 7.12 -18.30 0.32
CA HIS A 71 7.88 -17.09 0.02
C HIS A 71 7.00 -15.83 0.00
N ALA A 72 6.61 -15.33 1.18
CA ALA A 72 6.23 -13.92 1.28
C ALA A 72 7.43 -13.13 0.71
N PRO A 73 7.29 -12.43 -0.43
CA PRO A 73 8.38 -11.59 -0.90
C PRO A 73 8.63 -10.64 0.26
N THR A 74 9.87 -10.62 0.75
CA THR A 74 10.31 -9.59 1.68
C THR A 74 9.81 -8.29 1.06
N PRO A 75 8.98 -7.48 1.77
CA PRO A 75 8.37 -6.31 1.14
C PRO A 75 9.48 -5.54 0.44
N LEU A 76 9.42 -5.46 -0.90
CA LEU A 76 10.46 -4.87 -1.74
C LEU A 76 10.89 -3.51 -1.18
N VAL A 77 9.91 -2.83 -0.59
CA VAL A 77 10.07 -1.66 0.25
C VAL A 77 9.55 -1.95 1.66
N THR A 78 10.46 -2.03 2.64
CA THR A 78 10.10 -1.96 4.06
C THR A 78 9.80 -0.50 4.45
N PRO A 79 9.06 -0.24 5.55
CA PRO A 79 8.82 1.12 6.03
C PRO A 79 10.11 1.93 6.22
N GLU A 80 11.19 1.28 6.69
CA GLU A 80 12.50 1.91 6.82
C GLU A 80 13.12 2.29 5.47
N ARG A 81 13.05 1.40 4.48
CA ARG A 81 13.53 1.69 3.11
C ARG A 81 12.73 2.81 2.49
N PHE A 82 11.41 2.83 2.68
CA PHE A 82 10.54 3.91 2.20
C PHE A 82 10.93 5.27 2.79
N ALA A 83 11.19 5.33 4.10
CA ALA A 83 11.60 6.56 4.78
C ALA A 83 12.92 7.09 4.22
N LYS A 84 13.91 6.21 4.04
CA LYS A 84 15.22 6.55 3.45
C LYS A 84 15.10 7.05 2.02
N ILE A 85 14.32 6.38 1.18
CA ILE A 85 14.07 6.80 -0.21
C ILE A 85 13.37 8.16 -0.20
N SER A 86 12.35 8.34 0.64
CA SER A 86 11.59 9.59 0.75
C SER A 86 12.44 10.78 1.22
N GLU A 87 13.40 10.56 2.10
CA GLU A 87 14.34 11.59 2.55
C GLU A 87 15.35 11.93 1.44
N HIS A 88 15.87 10.90 0.76
CA HIS A 88 16.82 11.08 -0.33
C HIS A 88 16.22 11.89 -1.48
N ILE A 89 15.02 11.53 -1.95
CA ILE A 89 14.34 12.26 -3.06
C ILE A 89 14.00 13.71 -2.69
N LYS A 90 13.69 14.00 -1.42
CA LYS A 90 13.49 15.38 -0.94
C LYS A 90 14.77 16.21 -0.99
N ARG A 91 15.92 15.59 -0.70
CA ARG A 91 17.22 16.26 -0.68
C ARG A 91 17.74 16.52 -2.09
N THR A 92 17.52 15.59 -3.02
CA THR A 92 17.95 15.70 -4.41
C THR A 92 16.96 16.49 -5.28
N GLY A 93 15.71 16.60 -4.84
CA GLY A 93 14.65 17.27 -5.60
C GLY A 93 14.12 16.44 -6.76
N GLU A 94 14.41 15.14 -6.78
CA GLU A 94 13.97 14.20 -7.83
C GLU A 94 12.63 13.55 -7.44
N THR A 95 11.85 13.09 -8.43
CA THR A 95 10.66 12.27 -8.17
C THR A 95 11.04 10.82 -7.86
N PRO A 96 10.15 10.02 -7.25
CA PRO A 96 10.41 8.59 -7.07
C PRO A 96 10.71 7.85 -8.39
N GLU A 97 10.05 8.22 -9.48
CA GLU A 97 10.24 7.63 -10.81
C GLU A 97 11.64 7.97 -11.36
N GLU A 98 12.05 9.25 -11.29
CA GLU A 98 13.38 9.69 -11.72
C GLU A 98 14.50 9.01 -10.91
N PHE A 99 14.29 8.82 -9.61
CA PHE A 99 15.22 8.10 -8.76
C PHE A 99 15.37 6.64 -9.16
N VAL A 100 14.26 5.97 -9.48
CA VAL A 100 14.27 4.55 -9.88
C VAL A 100 14.96 4.38 -11.23
N ASP A 101 14.65 5.22 -12.21
CA ASP A 101 15.27 5.18 -13.54
C ASP A 101 16.78 5.38 -13.45
N ARG A 102 17.22 6.40 -12.68
CA ARG A 102 18.64 6.66 -12.45
C ARG A 102 19.33 5.51 -11.71
N ALA A 103 18.69 4.94 -10.69
CA ALA A 103 19.26 3.84 -9.93
C ALA A 103 19.46 2.57 -10.77
N ILE A 104 18.55 2.31 -11.74
CA ILE A 104 18.67 1.19 -12.68
C ILE A 104 19.88 1.39 -13.60
N GLU A 105 19.95 2.55 -14.26
CA GLU A 105 21.04 2.87 -15.19
C GLU A 105 22.41 2.87 -14.48
N ASP A 106 22.50 3.49 -13.30
CA ASP A 106 23.73 3.52 -12.50
C ASP A 106 24.19 2.11 -12.10
N THR A 107 23.23 1.23 -11.73
CA THR A 107 23.52 -0.16 -11.36
C THR A 107 24.02 -0.95 -12.57
N MET A 108 23.34 -0.84 -13.72
CA MET A 108 23.74 -1.52 -14.94
C MET A 108 25.13 -1.08 -15.42
N ALA A 109 25.42 0.22 -15.38
CA ALA A 109 26.73 0.75 -15.74
C ALA A 109 27.84 0.23 -14.81
N ARG A 110 27.59 0.21 -13.50
CA ARG A 110 28.51 -0.35 -12.49
C ARG A 110 28.77 -1.83 -12.72
N ASP A 111 27.74 -2.60 -13.04
CA ASP A 111 27.83 -4.04 -13.24
C ASP A 111 28.63 -4.38 -14.50
N VAL A 112 28.45 -3.61 -15.58
CA VAL A 112 29.27 -3.72 -16.80
C VAL A 112 30.76 -3.53 -16.50
N VAL A 113 31.12 -2.56 -15.67
CA VAL A 113 32.52 -2.34 -15.27
C VAL A 113 33.03 -3.51 -14.43
N SER A 114 32.23 -3.98 -13.47
CA SER A 114 32.57 -5.10 -12.60
C SER A 114 32.82 -6.39 -13.39
N LEU A 115 31.97 -6.67 -14.38
CA LEU A 115 32.11 -7.81 -15.27
C LEU A 115 33.36 -7.73 -16.14
N LYS A 116 33.75 -6.54 -16.63
CA LYS A 116 34.98 -6.35 -17.43
C LYS A 116 36.25 -6.69 -16.66
N ILE A 117 36.25 -6.54 -15.33
CA ILE A 117 37.38 -6.89 -14.46
C ILE A 117 37.23 -8.28 -13.82
N GLY A 118 36.28 -9.09 -14.29
CA GLY A 118 36.08 -10.47 -13.85
C GLY A 118 35.39 -10.62 -12.49
N ILE A 119 34.78 -9.54 -11.96
CA ILE A 119 34.07 -9.55 -10.69
C ILE A 119 32.56 -9.72 -10.95
N ASN A 120 31.93 -10.68 -10.28
CA ASN A 120 30.49 -10.84 -10.33
C ASN A 120 29.81 -9.80 -9.40
N PRO A 121 29.06 -8.82 -9.94
CA PRO A 121 28.42 -7.78 -9.13
C PRO A 121 27.29 -8.30 -8.22
N ALA A 122 26.71 -9.46 -8.54
CA ALA A 122 25.64 -10.10 -7.75
C ALA A 122 26.14 -11.28 -6.90
N GLY A 123 27.44 -11.59 -6.95
CA GLY A 123 28.05 -12.65 -6.15
C GLY A 123 28.17 -12.21 -4.70
N LYS A 124 27.68 -13.03 -3.76
CA LYS A 124 28.03 -12.91 -2.34
C LYS A 124 29.46 -13.38 -2.10
#